data_AF-A0A2Z6ET55-F1
#
_entry.id   AF-A0A2Z6ET55-F1
#
_cell.length_a   1.000
_cell.length_b   1.000
_cell.length_c   1.000
_cell.angle_alpha   90.00
_cell.angle_beta   90.00
_cell.angle_gamma   90.00
#
_symmetry.space_group_name_H-M   'P 1'
#
loop_
_entity.id
_entity.type
_entity.pdbx_description
1 polymer ?
#
loop_
_entity_poly.entity_id
_entity_poly.type
_entity_poly.pdbx_seq_one_letter_code
_entity_poly.pdbx_strand_id
1 'polypeptide(L)'
;MGAVAFDTLQFVETLKDAGVPEAQAKAFSMAVRNSHEAAELATKADLREYESSVRNDLEKLETGLRHEISNVRHEISDLRKDMDAKFIVIGAEMSSVKWMLGLIATGIFGLLVKTFF
;
A
#
# COMPACT_ATOMS: atom_id res chain seq x y z
N MET A 1 11.95 27.45 19.56
CA MET A 1 10.49 27.35 19.42
C MET A 1 9.87 28.49 20.19
N GLY A 2 9.21 29.43 19.53
CA GLY A 2 8.37 30.41 20.23
C GLY A 2 6.93 29.96 20.06
N ALA A 3 6.36 29.29 21.07
CA ALA A 3 4.96 29.57 21.34
C ALA A 3 4.94 31.08 21.61
N VAL A 4 4.09 31.84 20.91
CA VAL A 4 3.87 33.24 21.30
C VAL A 4 3.28 33.13 22.70
N ALA A 5 4.11 33.33 23.72
CA ALA A 5 3.67 33.23 25.10
C ALA A 5 2.54 34.23 25.28
N PHE A 6 1.46 33.80 25.92
CA PHE A 6 0.38 34.72 26.25
C PHE A 6 0.92 35.74 27.25
N ASP A 7 1.17 36.96 26.78
CA ASP A 7 1.67 38.04 27.62
C ASP A 7 0.53 38.57 28.48
N THR A 8 0.45 38.03 29.69
CA THR A 8 -0.59 38.38 30.66
C THR A 8 -0.57 39.85 31.03
N LEU A 9 0.61 40.51 30.99
CA LEU A 9 0.76 41.91 31.37
C LEU A 9 0.26 42.81 30.25
N GLN A 10 0.72 42.60 29.02
CA GLN A 10 0.26 43.34 27.84
C GLN A 10 -1.26 43.21 27.66
N PHE A 11 -1.82 42.03 27.93
CA PHE A 11 -3.27 41.80 27.87
C PHE A 11 -4.03 42.60 28.92
N VAL A 12 -3.55 42.66 30.17
CA VAL A 12 -4.16 43.46 31.24
C VAL A 12 -4.08 44.96 30.93
N GLU A 13 -2.94 45.45 30.44
CA GLU A 13 -2.76 46.85 30.05
C GLU A 13 -3.71 47.25 28.91
N THR A 14 -3.82 46.41 27.88
CA THR A 14 -4.74 46.64 26.76
C THR A 14 -6.19 46.76 27.24
N LEU A 15 -6.62 45.93 28.18
CA LEU A 15 -7.97 46.01 28.75
C LEU A 15 -8.17 47.26 29.61
N LYS A 16 -7.16 47.66 30.39
CA LYS A 16 -7.20 48.89 31.19
C LYS A 16 -7.32 50.13 30.31
N ASP A 17 -6.56 50.20 29.21
CA ASP A 17 -6.63 51.30 28.24
C ASP A 17 -7.97 51.37 27.52
N ALA A 18 -8.65 50.22 27.37
CA ALA A 18 -10.02 50.14 26.87
C ALA A 18 -11.10 50.47 27.92
N GLY A 19 -10.71 50.84 29.15
CA GLY A 19 -11.62 51.24 30.23
C GLY A 19 -12.10 50.10 31.13
N VAL A 20 -11.53 48.89 31.02
CA VAL A 20 -11.84 47.78 31.93
C VAL A 20 -11.12 47.99 33.26
N PRO A 21 -11.83 47.94 34.41
CA PRO A 21 -11.22 48.03 35.73
C PRO A 21 -10.13 46.98 35.94
N GLU A 22 -9.04 47.36 36.61
CA GLU A 22 -7.86 46.51 36.78
C GLU A 22 -8.16 45.12 37.37
N ALA A 23 -9.08 45.05 38.35
CA ALA A 23 -9.48 43.77 38.94
C ALA A 23 -10.15 42.84 37.93
N GLN A 24 -10.98 43.38 37.03
CA GLN A 24 -11.66 42.62 35.98
C GLN A 24 -10.68 42.24 34.86
N ALA A 25 -9.79 43.16 34.47
CA ALA A 25 -8.76 42.89 33.48
C ALA A 25 -7.83 41.74 33.92
N LYS A 26 -7.41 41.74 35.19
CA LYS A 26 -6.63 40.63 35.79
C LYS A 26 -7.42 39.31 35.78
N ALA A 27 -8.70 39.34 36.14
CA ALA A 27 -9.55 38.15 36.13
C ALA A 27 -9.71 37.56 34.72
N PHE A 28 -9.92 38.40 33.70
CA PHE A 28 -10.00 37.95 32.30
C PHE A 28 -8.68 37.37 31.79
N SER A 29 -7.55 38.02 32.10
CA SER A 29 -6.21 37.53 31.75
C SER A 29 -5.95 36.13 32.33
N MET A 30 -6.32 35.92 33.60
CA MET A 30 -6.21 34.61 34.25
C MET A 30 -7.13 33.55 33.63
N ALA A 31 -8.39 33.89 33.34
CA ALA A 31 -9.32 32.96 32.71
C ALA A 31 -8.83 32.51 31.32
N VAL A 32 -8.34 33.44 30.50
CA VAL A 32 -7.79 33.16 29.17
C VAL A 32 -6.51 32.32 29.27
N ARG A 33 -5.57 32.68 30.16
CA ARG A 33 -4.35 31.89 30.38
C ARG A 33 -4.66 30.46 30.81
N ASN A 34 -5.56 30.27 31.78
CA ASN A 34 -5.93 28.95 32.26
C ASN A 34 -6.61 28.11 31.17
N SER A 35 -7.39 28.74 30.28
CA SER A 35 -7.99 28.02 29.14
C SER A 35 -6.95 27.52 28.12
N HIS A 36 -5.85 28.27 27.94
CA HIS A 36 -4.73 27.86 27.08
C HIS A 36 -3.85 26.80 27.73
N GLU A 37 -3.64 26.83 29.06
CA GLU A 37 -2.88 25.80 29.79
C GLU A 37 -3.65 24.48 29.90
N ALA A 38 -4.99 24.52 29.92
CA ALA A 38 -5.85 23.34 29.92
C ALA A 38 -6.04 22.71 28.53
N ALA A 39 -5.63 23.39 27.46
CA ALA A 39 -5.71 22.87 26.10
C ALA A 39 -4.48 22.01 25.79
N GLU A 40 -4.67 20.69 25.64
CA GLU A 40 -3.64 19.80 25.11
C GLU A 40 -3.44 20.07 23.61
N LEU A 41 -2.49 20.94 23.29
CA LEU A 41 -2.15 21.29 21.91
C LEU A 41 -0.98 20.44 21.41
N ALA A 42 -1.16 19.79 20.26
CA ALA A 42 -0.07 19.14 19.55
C ALA A 42 1.03 20.17 19.23
N THR A 43 2.25 19.89 19.64
CA THR A 43 3.40 20.75 19.39
C THR A 43 3.92 20.56 17.97
N LYS A 44 4.74 21.51 17.51
CA LYS A 44 5.48 21.33 16.23
C LYS A 44 6.44 20.13 16.26
N ALA A 45 6.88 19.69 17.44
CA ALA A 45 7.72 18.49 17.56
C ALA A 45 6.86 17.25 17.28
N ASP A 46 5.69 17.14 17.92
CA ASP A 46 4.77 16.02 17.74
C ASP A 46 4.34 15.88 16.28
N LEU A 47 4.04 16.99 15.62
CA LEU A 47 3.71 16.99 14.19
C LEU A 47 4.88 16.53 13.30
N ARG A 48 6.12 16.90 13.64
CA ARG A 48 7.32 16.45 12.90
C ARG A 48 7.59 14.97 13.12
N GLU A 49 7.37 14.48 14.34
CA GLU A 49 7.49 13.06 14.65
C GLU A 49 6.45 12.25 13.87
N TYR A 50 5.20 12.72 13.86
CA TYR A 50 4.13 12.11 13.06
C TYR A 50 4.44 12.14 11.56
N GLU A 51 4.91 13.28 11.03
CA GLU A 51 5.33 13.39 9.61
C GLU A 51 6.44 12.38 9.28
N SER A 52 7.44 12.26 10.16
CA SER A 52 8.53 11.29 10.01
C SER A 52 8.02 9.85 10.02
N SER A 53 7.13 9.51 10.96
CA SER A 53 6.52 8.18 11.04
C SER A 53 5.76 7.83 9.77
N VAL A 54 4.87 8.73 9.31
CA VAL A 54 4.08 8.53 8.10
C VAL A 54 4.97 8.38 6.87
N ARG A 55 6.04 9.17 6.77
CA ARG A 55 7.02 9.06 5.67
C ARG A 55 7.69 7.68 5.67
N ASN A 56 8.16 7.22 6.83
CA ASN A 56 8.80 5.91 6.95
C ASN A 56 7.84 4.75 6.58
N ASP A 57 6.58 4.85 7.00
CA ASP A 57 5.58 3.82 6.67
C ASP A 57 5.24 3.82 5.17
N LEU A 58 5.20 5.00 4.54
CA LEU A 58 5.03 5.12 3.09
C LEU A 58 6.21 4.49 2.33
N GLU A 59 7.45 4.73 2.77
CA GLU A 59 8.64 4.12 2.17
C GLU A 59 8.64 2.60 2.31
N LYS A 60 8.25 2.07 3.48
CA LYS A 60 8.07 0.62 3.69
C LYS A 60 6.99 0.03 2.79
N LEU A 61 5.87 0.73 2.63
CA LEU A 61 4.79 0.29 1.74
C LEU A 61 5.23 0.29 0.28
N GLU A 62 5.92 1.33 -0.18
CA GLU A 62 6.43 1.41 -1.54
C GLU A 62 7.42 0.27 -1.82
N THR A 63 8.37 0.04 -0.92
CA THR A 63 9.37 -1.02 -1.07
C THR A 63 8.73 -2.41 -1.04
N GLY A 64 7.76 -2.64 -0.14
CA GLY A 64 6.97 -3.88 -0.10
C GLY A 64 6.21 -4.14 -1.40
N LEU A 65 5.47 -3.15 -1.91
CA LEU A 65 4.74 -3.26 -3.17
C LEU A 65 5.67 -3.51 -4.37
N ARG A 66 6.83 -2.85 -4.42
CA ARG A 66 7.83 -3.11 -5.47
C ARG A 66 8.32 -4.55 -5.43
N HIS A 67 8.55 -5.09 -4.24
CA HIS A 67 8.98 -6.47 -4.06
C HIS A 67 7.89 -7.46 -4.48
N GLU A 68 6.64 -7.26 -4.04
CA GLU A 68 5.51 -8.11 -4.43
C GLU A 68 5.27 -8.09 -5.94
N ILE A 69 5.32 -6.92 -6.59
CA ILE A 69 5.20 -6.81 -8.05
C ILE A 69 6.33 -7.58 -8.74
N SER A 70 7.55 -7.51 -8.22
CA SER A 70 8.68 -8.27 -8.75
C SER A 70 8.45 -9.77 -8.63
N ASN A 71 8.00 -10.24 -7.47
CA ASN A 71 7.71 -11.65 -7.22
C ASN A 71 6.61 -12.18 -8.15
N VAL A 72 5.49 -11.45 -8.26
CA VAL A 72 4.40 -11.80 -9.18
C VAL A 72 4.88 -11.86 -10.63
N ARG A 73 5.77 -10.94 -11.06
CA ARG A 73 6.36 -11.01 -12.40
C ARG A 73 7.23 -12.25 -12.61
N HIS A 74 8.00 -12.64 -11.59
CA HIS A 74 8.79 -13.87 -11.62
C HIS A 74 7.90 -15.11 -11.70
N GLU A 75 6.89 -15.20 -10.84
CA GLU A 75 5.93 -16.31 -10.84
C GLU A 75 5.20 -16.44 -12.18
N ILE A 76 4.75 -15.32 -12.77
CA ILE A 76 4.14 -15.32 -14.11
C ILE A 76 5.13 -15.80 -15.17
N SER A 77 6.40 -15.38 -15.07
CA SER A 77 7.43 -15.83 -16.03
C SER A 77 7.69 -17.32 -15.93
N ASP A 78 7.71 -17.88 -14.72
CA ASP A 78 7.98 -19.29 -14.51
C ASP A 78 6.76 -20.15 -14.89
N LEU A 79 5.55 -19.70 -14.57
CA LEU A 79 4.30 -20.31 -15.04
C LEU A 79 4.23 -20.37 -16.57
N ARG A 80 4.69 -19.32 -17.28
CA ARG A 80 4.76 -19.33 -18.75
C ARG A 80 5.73 -20.38 -19.27
N LYS A 81 6.94 -20.48 -18.70
CA LYS A 81 7.92 -21.51 -19.09
C LYS A 81 7.40 -22.92 -18.83
N ASP A 82 6.77 -23.15 -17.68
CA ASP A 82 6.16 -24.43 -17.33
C ASP A 82 5.05 -24.80 -18.29
N MET A 83 4.23 -23.82 -18.70
CA MET A 83 3.18 -24.02 -19.68
C MET A 83 3.75 -24.35 -21.07
N ASP A 84 4.79 -23.64 -21.53
CA ASP A 84 5.47 -23.94 -22.79
C ASP A 84 6.07 -25.36 -22.78
N ALA A 85 6.70 -25.76 -21.68
CA ALA A 85 7.23 -27.11 -21.52
C ALA A 85 6.12 -28.17 -21.58
N LYS A 86 4.99 -27.94 -20.89
CA LYS A 86 3.83 -28.84 -20.94
C LYS A 86 3.24 -28.94 -22.34
N PHE A 87 3.16 -27.84 -23.10
CA PHE A 87 2.68 -27.89 -24.48
C PHE A 87 3.60 -28.70 -25.40
N ILE A 88 4.92 -28.61 -25.22
CA ILE A 88 5.89 -29.45 -25.94
C ILE A 88 5.65 -30.93 -25.63
N VAL A 89 5.51 -31.29 -24.34
CA VAL A 89 5.25 -32.67 -23.91
C VAL A 89 3.94 -33.19 -24.51
N ILE A 90 2.84 -32.43 -24.39
CA ILE A 90 1.55 -32.79 -24.97
C ILE A 90 1.66 -32.95 -26.49
N GLY A 91 2.42 -32.08 -27.18
CA GLY A 91 2.66 -32.20 -28.61
C GLY A 91 3.39 -33.49 -29.01
N ALA A 92 4.34 -33.93 -28.19
CA ALA A 92 5.06 -35.19 -28.39
C ALA A 92 4.17 -36.41 -28.13
N GLU A 93 3.40 -36.40 -27.04
CA GLU A 93 2.42 -37.45 -26.72
C GLU A 93 1.36 -37.56 -27.83
N MET A 94 0.80 -36.43 -28.26
CA MET A 94 -0.17 -36.36 -29.36
C MET A 94 0.40 -36.92 -30.67
N SER A 95 1.66 -36.62 -30.98
CA SER A 95 2.32 -37.18 -32.17
C SER A 95 2.43 -38.70 -32.08
N SER A 96 2.81 -39.22 -30.91
CA SER A 96 2.88 -40.66 -30.66
C SER A 96 1.52 -41.34 -30.83
N VAL A 97 0.45 -40.74 -30.29
CA VAL A 97 -0.92 -41.22 -30.44
C VAL A 97 -1.37 -41.23 -31.91
N LYS A 98 -1.09 -40.16 -32.67
CA LYS A 98 -1.41 -40.10 -34.10
C LYS A 98 -0.73 -41.23 -34.89
N TRP A 99 0.54 -41.52 -34.60
CA TRP A 99 1.27 -42.62 -35.23
C TRP A 99 0.66 -43.99 -34.90
N MET A 100 0.32 -44.24 -33.63
CA MET A 100 -0.34 -45.48 -33.23
C MET A 100 -1.69 -45.67 -33.94
N LEU A 101 -2.52 -44.62 -34.00
CA LEU A 101 -3.81 -44.67 -34.70
C LEU A 101 -3.63 -44.94 -36.19
N GLY A 102 -2.62 -44.35 -36.84
CA GLY A 102 -2.31 -44.61 -38.24
C GLY A 102 -1.95 -46.08 -38.51
N LEU A 103 -1.14 -46.70 -37.63
CA LEU A 103 -0.80 -48.12 -37.73
C LEU A 103 -2.02 -49.02 -37.52
N ILE A 104 -2.86 -48.72 -36.52
CA ILE A 104 -4.10 -49.48 -36.26
C ILE A 104 -5.05 -49.37 -37.45
N ALA A 105 -5.29 -48.16 -37.97
CA ALA A 105 -6.17 -47.93 -39.11
C ALA A 105 -5.67 -48.69 -40.36
N THR A 106 -4.37 -48.70 -40.61
CA THR A 106 -3.75 -49.46 -41.71
C THR A 106 -3.96 -50.97 -41.53
N GLY A 107 -3.79 -51.48 -40.31
CA GLY A 107 -4.02 -52.90 -39.99
C GLY A 107 -5.48 -53.32 -40.22
N ILE A 108 -6.44 -52.52 -39.74
CA ILE A 108 -7.87 -52.76 -39.96
C ILE A 108 -8.20 -52.71 -41.45
N PHE A 109 -7.68 -51.73 -42.19
CA PHE A 109 -7.89 -51.62 -43.63
C PHE A 109 -7.39 -52.85 -44.39
N GLY A 110 -6.19 -53.35 -44.06
CA GLY A 110 -5.64 -54.57 -44.69
C GLY A 110 -6.50 -55.81 -44.44
N LEU A 111 -7.05 -55.95 -43.23
CA LEU A 111 -7.99 -57.04 -42.92
C LEU A 111 -9.27 -56.94 -43.75
N LEU A 112 -9.85 -55.74 -43.87
CA LEU A 112 -11.04 -55.51 -44.68
C LEU A 112 -10.81 -55.89 -46.15
N VAL A 113 -9.71 -55.44 -46.75
CA VAL A 113 -9.36 -55.80 -48.14
C VAL A 113 -9.29 -57.31 -48.30
N LYS A 114 -8.57 -58.01 -47.42
CA LYS A 114 -8.42 -59.48 -47.46
C LYS A 114 -9.74 -60.24 -47.26
N THR A 115 -10.69 -59.67 -46.53
CA THR A 115 -11.99 -60.32 -46.30
C THR A 115 -12.99 -60.15 -47.43
N PHE A 116 -12.86 -59.09 -48.24
CA PHE A 116 -13.87 -58.71 -49.26
C PHE A 116 -13.39 -58.85 -50.71
N PHE A 117 -12.08 -59.03 -50.97
CA PHE A 117 -11.48 -59.26 -52.29
C PHE A 117 -10.55 -60.47 -52.26
#